data_AF-A0A1I3P1F5-F1
#
_entry.id   AF-A0A1I3P1F5-F1
#
_cell.length_a   1.000
_cell.length_b   1.000
_cell.length_c   1.000
_cell.angle_alpha   90.00
_cell.angle_beta   90.00
_cell.angle_gamma   90.00
#
_symmetry.space_group_name_H-M   'P 1'
#
loop_
_entity.id
_entity.type
_entity.pdbx_description
1 polymer ?
#
loop_
_entity_poly.entity_id
_entity_poly.type
_entity_poly.pdbx_seq_one_letter_code
_entity_poly.pdbx_strand_id
1 'polypeptide(L)'
;MILLDSKYFSITFVIGCLLTFLLVPPLSNAAEEIQQTFIKENELEVFVRDDCPHCAKAKKFLLRFGSERPWLRIVYRSVDHDVSARDDLMKYSQKAGVWPLGVPAFYFKGQLLVGFDNADHMGILLESLVDQTTTDKEAKRNQIETALFGTISVSQLGLPLFTLIIGLLDGLNPCAMWVLLFLLSMLVHLQDRKRMVLIAGIFVLASGIVYYAFMAVWLNVFLLIGLSAVVRWILGGMALIIGGLNIKDFIFWKWGFSLSIPDSAKPILYAQMRAILATDRMLSVLIAVAALAIMVNFIELLCTQVFPPSIPQY
;
A
#
# COMPACT_ATOMS: atom_id res chain seq x y z
N MET A 1 -37.30 -32.34 5.36
CA MET A 1 -35.84 -32.38 5.14
C MET A 1 -35.30 -30.95 5.00
N ILE A 2 -35.51 -30.10 6.03
CA ILE A 2 -35.19 -28.65 6.05
C ILE A 2 -34.68 -28.25 7.46
N LEU A 3 -33.88 -29.09 8.12
CA LEU A 3 -33.41 -28.82 9.50
C LEU A 3 -31.90 -29.02 9.71
N LEU A 4 -31.12 -29.29 8.65
CA LEU A 4 -29.66 -29.47 8.77
C LEU A 4 -28.82 -28.22 8.44
N ASP A 5 -29.39 -27.13 7.94
CA ASP A 5 -28.61 -25.96 7.47
C ASP A 5 -28.27 -24.94 8.56
N SER A 6 -29.03 -24.87 9.65
CA SER A 6 -28.88 -23.79 10.66
C SER A 6 -27.67 -23.97 11.59
N LYS A 7 -27.26 -25.21 11.89
CA LYS A 7 -26.14 -25.48 12.82
C LYS A 7 -24.77 -25.27 12.19
N TYR A 8 -24.61 -25.57 10.89
CA TYR A 8 -23.33 -25.37 10.20
C TYR A 8 -23.01 -23.89 9.96
N PHE A 9 -24.03 -23.05 9.75
CA PHE A 9 -23.85 -21.60 9.63
C PHE A 9 -23.36 -20.97 10.94
N SER A 10 -23.89 -21.43 12.09
CA SER A 10 -23.55 -20.89 13.41
C SER A 10 -22.12 -21.28 13.85
N ILE A 11 -21.68 -22.50 13.55
CA ILE A 11 -20.33 -22.99 13.91
C ILE A 11 -19.25 -22.28 13.05
N THR A 12 -19.53 -22.07 11.77
CA THR A 12 -18.59 -21.40 10.85
C THR A 12 -18.44 -19.91 11.19
N PHE A 13 -19.52 -19.25 11.63
CA PHE A 13 -19.51 -17.86 12.08
C PHE A 13 -18.73 -17.66 13.39
N VAL A 14 -18.88 -18.59 14.35
CA VAL A 14 -18.17 -18.52 15.65
C VAL A 14 -16.66 -18.77 15.49
N ILE A 15 -16.26 -19.71 14.63
CA ILE A 15 -14.84 -19.98 14.32
C ILE A 15 -14.22 -18.78 13.57
N GLY A 16 -14.97 -18.13 12.68
CA GLY A 16 -14.57 -16.90 12.00
C GLY A 16 -14.33 -15.73 12.95
N CYS A 17 -15.23 -15.50 13.90
CA CYS A 17 -15.07 -14.44 14.91
C CYS A 17 -13.90 -14.70 15.88
N LEU A 18 -13.66 -15.95 16.26
CA LEU A 18 -12.54 -16.33 17.15
C LEU A 18 -11.18 -16.14 16.47
N LEU A 19 -11.09 -16.44 15.16
CA LEU A 19 -9.89 -16.22 14.35
C LEU A 19 -9.62 -14.72 14.11
N THR A 20 -10.66 -13.89 13.95
CA THR A 20 -10.48 -12.43 13.86
C THR A 20 -10.03 -11.79 15.18
N PHE A 21 -10.37 -12.38 16.33
CA PHE A 21 -9.96 -11.87 17.64
C PHE A 21 -8.48 -12.20 17.97
N LEU A 22 -7.95 -13.28 17.41
CA LEU A 22 -6.55 -13.71 17.58
C LEU A 22 -5.54 -12.94 16.70
N LEU A 23 -6.02 -12.10 15.78
CA LEU A 23 -5.20 -11.33 14.83
C LEU A 23 -5.01 -9.85 15.23
N VAL A 24 -5.55 -9.41 16.37
CA VAL A 24 -5.35 -8.05 16.89
C VAL A 24 -4.14 -8.04 17.83
N PRO A 25 -3.04 -7.33 17.51
CA PRO A 25 -1.89 -7.25 18.41
C PRO A 25 -2.25 -6.49 19.70
N PRO A 26 -1.62 -6.84 20.84
CA PRO A 26 -1.93 -6.22 22.12
C PRO A 26 -1.52 -4.73 22.16
N LEU A 27 -2.44 -3.90 22.64
CA LEU A 27 -2.37 -2.44 22.82
C LEU A 27 -1.37 -1.98 23.91
N SER A 28 -0.38 -2.78 24.30
CA SER A 28 0.46 -2.48 25.46
C SER A 28 1.61 -1.49 25.21
N ASN A 29 1.95 -1.19 23.94
CA ASN A 29 3.13 -0.38 23.62
C ASN A 29 2.87 1.14 23.48
N ALA A 30 1.61 1.60 23.52
CA ALA A 30 1.30 2.99 23.16
C ALA A 30 1.66 4.02 24.24
N ALA A 31 1.77 3.63 25.51
CA ALA A 31 1.92 4.58 26.62
C ALA A 31 3.35 5.12 26.80
N GLU A 32 4.38 4.32 26.50
CA GLU A 32 5.79 4.75 26.59
C GLU A 32 6.19 5.69 25.42
N GLU A 33 5.62 5.49 24.22
CA GLU A 33 5.94 6.32 23.05
C GLU A 33 5.45 7.77 23.18
N ILE A 34 4.34 8.03 23.87
CA ILE A 34 3.73 9.37 23.96
C ILE A 34 4.62 10.37 24.70
N GLN A 35 5.26 9.97 25.80
CA GLN A 35 6.11 10.86 26.59
C GLN A 35 7.44 11.18 25.88
N GLN A 36 7.99 10.20 25.15
CA GLN A 36 9.23 10.37 24.39
C GLN A 36 9.04 11.16 23.10
N THR A 37 7.85 11.05 22.49
CA THR A 37 7.46 11.84 21.31
C THR A 37 7.30 13.32 21.67
N PHE A 38 6.64 13.65 22.78
CA PHE A 38 6.38 15.04 23.18
C PHE A 38 7.66 15.83 23.52
N ILE A 39 8.68 15.19 24.11
CA ILE A 39 9.98 15.84 24.37
C ILE A 39 10.75 16.06 23.07
N LYS A 40 10.64 15.12 22.12
CA LYS A 40 11.28 15.25 20.79
C LYS A 40 10.59 16.28 19.90
N GLU A 41 9.32 16.59 20.14
CA GLU A 41 8.54 17.55 19.33
C GLU A 41 8.99 19.01 19.49
N ASN A 42 9.57 19.41 20.62
CA ASN A 42 10.03 20.77 20.87
C ASN A 42 11.57 20.90 20.88
N GLU A 43 12.26 19.92 20.29
CA GLU A 43 13.71 19.90 20.19
C GLU A 43 14.18 20.35 18.80
N LEU A 44 14.94 21.44 18.75
CA LEU A 44 15.68 21.87 17.56
C LEU A 44 17.05 21.21 17.55
N GLU A 45 17.22 20.20 16.70
CA GLU A 45 18.51 19.54 16.49
C GLU A 45 19.37 20.38 15.55
N VAL A 46 20.55 20.78 16.02
CA VAL A 46 21.50 21.61 15.26
C VAL A 46 22.78 20.80 15.00
N PHE A 47 22.95 20.38 13.77
CA PHE A 47 24.12 19.62 13.33
C PHE A 47 25.28 20.56 13.01
N VAL A 48 26.41 20.35 13.65
CA VAL A 48 27.59 21.22 13.56
C VAL A 48 28.87 20.40 13.37
N ARG A 49 29.94 21.09 12.96
CA ARG A 49 31.32 20.59 12.96
C ARG A 49 32.24 21.56 13.67
N ASP A 50 33.41 21.10 14.06
CA ASP A 50 34.39 21.91 14.77
C ASP A 50 34.98 23.00 13.86
N ASP A 51 35.39 22.63 12.64
CA ASP A 51 35.93 23.56 11.65
C ASP A 51 34.84 24.04 10.69
N CYS A 52 34.01 24.97 11.17
CA CYS A 52 32.86 25.50 10.44
C CYS A 52 32.56 26.97 10.80
N PRO A 53 33.02 27.94 9.98
CA PRO A 53 32.76 29.38 10.22
C PRO A 53 31.27 29.74 10.27
N HIS A 54 30.45 29.07 9.45
CA HIS A 54 29.00 29.25 9.43
C HIS A 54 28.33 28.72 10.72
N CYS A 55 28.87 27.65 11.30
CA CYS A 55 28.37 27.10 12.56
C CYS A 55 28.65 28.06 13.73
N ALA A 56 29.78 28.77 13.70
CA ALA A 56 30.06 29.81 14.70
C ALA A 56 29.09 30.99 14.61
N LYS A 57 28.72 31.41 13.38
CA LYS A 57 27.69 32.45 13.17
C LYS A 57 26.31 31.99 13.64
N ALA A 58 25.92 30.77 13.30
CA ALA A 58 24.67 30.16 13.76
C ALA A 58 24.59 30.08 15.29
N LYS A 59 25.64 29.61 15.97
CA LYS A 59 25.70 29.55 17.43
C LYS A 59 25.47 30.92 18.09
N LYS A 60 26.04 32.00 17.52
CA LYS A 60 25.81 33.37 18.03
C LYS A 60 24.35 33.80 17.91
N PHE A 61 23.70 33.49 16.78
CA PHE A 61 22.28 33.78 16.58
C PHE A 61 21.40 32.94 17.52
N LEU A 62 21.69 31.65 17.65
CA LEU A 62 20.92 30.70 18.45
C LEU A 62 20.89 31.04 19.95
N LEU A 63 21.92 31.72 20.48
CA LEU A 63 21.93 32.21 21.86
C LEU A 63 20.75 33.16 22.14
N ARG A 64 20.53 34.13 21.24
CA ARG A 64 19.39 35.06 21.34
C ARG A 64 18.08 34.35 21.01
N PHE A 65 18.08 33.57 19.93
CA PHE A 65 16.89 32.84 19.45
C PHE A 65 16.28 31.92 20.51
N GLY A 66 17.11 31.18 21.25
CA GLY A 66 16.67 30.32 22.35
C GLY A 66 16.20 31.10 23.58
N SER A 67 16.82 32.25 23.88
CA SER A 67 16.38 33.10 25.00
C SER A 67 14.99 33.71 24.78
N GLU A 68 14.64 33.98 23.53
CA GLU A 68 13.31 34.48 23.14
C GLU A 68 12.24 33.37 23.13
N ARG A 69 12.64 32.08 23.16
CA ARG A 69 11.75 30.91 23.08
C ARG A 69 12.06 29.88 24.19
N PRO A 70 11.61 30.12 25.44
CA PRO A 70 11.87 29.20 26.57
C PRO A 70 11.28 27.80 26.39
N TRP A 71 10.29 27.66 25.51
CA TRP A 71 9.64 26.40 25.15
C TRP A 71 10.48 25.54 24.20
N LEU A 72 11.49 26.12 23.54
CA LEU A 72 12.31 25.45 22.53
C LEU A 72 13.60 24.93 23.15
N ARG A 73 13.84 23.63 23.04
CA ARG A 73 15.10 23.01 23.46
C ARG A 73 16.06 22.93 22.27
N ILE A 74 17.17 23.66 22.32
CA ILE A 74 18.19 23.61 21.26
C ILE A 74 19.26 22.60 21.63
N VAL A 75 19.47 21.58 20.80
CA VAL A 75 20.47 20.52 21.02
C VAL A 75 21.50 20.55 19.91
N TYR A 76 22.76 20.77 20.27
CA TYR A 76 23.88 20.75 19.34
C TYR A 76 24.43 19.33 19.19
N ARG A 77 24.49 18.84 17.96
CA ARG A 77 25.01 17.50 17.64
C ARG A 77 26.22 17.64 16.71
N SER A 78 27.40 17.20 17.17
CA SER A 78 28.62 17.29 16.36
C SER A 78 28.73 16.09 15.44
N VAL A 79 28.77 16.32 14.12
CA VAL A 79 28.90 15.21 13.14
C VAL A 79 30.34 14.70 13.01
N ASP A 80 31.31 15.39 13.62
CA ASP A 80 32.71 14.96 13.67
C ASP A 80 32.93 13.89 14.75
N HIS A 81 32.23 14.00 15.88
CA HIS A 81 32.44 13.16 17.07
C HIS A 81 31.29 12.19 17.35
N ASP A 82 30.09 12.46 16.83
CA ASP A 82 28.91 11.60 17.01
C ASP A 82 28.51 10.95 15.68
N VAL A 83 28.76 9.64 15.58
CA VAL A 83 28.37 8.83 14.42
C VAL A 83 26.85 8.80 14.24
N SER A 84 26.10 8.77 15.34
CA SER A 84 24.63 8.79 15.31
C SER A 84 24.11 10.11 14.73
N ALA A 85 24.72 11.24 15.10
CA ALA A 85 24.36 12.54 14.54
C ALA A 85 24.61 12.62 13.04
N ARG A 86 25.71 12.04 12.57
CA ARG A 86 26.04 12.00 11.15
C ARG A 86 25.03 11.14 10.37
N ASP A 87 24.67 9.98 10.91
CA ASP A 87 23.73 9.06 10.27
C ASP A 87 22.31 9.65 10.24
N ASP A 88 21.89 10.31 11.33
CA ASP A 88 20.61 11.03 11.40
C ASP A 88 20.56 12.17 10.38
N LEU A 89 21.62 12.99 10.28
CA LEU A 89 21.69 14.06 9.28
C LEU A 89 21.61 13.49 7.85
N MET A 90 22.27 12.36 7.57
CA MET A 90 22.18 11.68 6.27
C MET A 90 20.75 11.23 5.98
N LYS A 91 20.08 10.61 6.95
CA LYS A 91 18.69 10.17 6.82
C LYS A 91 17.73 11.33 6.59
N TYR A 92 17.87 12.42 7.35
CA TYR A 92 17.03 13.60 7.20
C TYR A 92 17.24 14.30 5.85
N SER A 93 18.50 14.38 5.40
CA SER A 93 18.85 14.98 4.09
C SER A 93 18.28 14.16 2.93
N GLN A 94 18.36 12.83 2.98
CA GLN A 94 17.75 11.95 1.99
C GLN A 94 16.23 12.10 1.92
N LYS A 95 15.56 12.16 3.08
CA LYS A 95 14.10 12.34 3.15
C LYS A 95 13.66 13.70 2.61
N ALA A 96 14.45 14.74 2.84
CA ALA A 96 14.19 16.08 2.33
C ALA A 96 14.62 16.28 0.87
N GLY A 97 15.31 15.31 0.26
CA GLY A 97 15.87 15.45 -1.09
C GLY A 97 16.97 16.50 -1.21
N VAL A 98 17.63 16.85 -0.09
CA VAL A 98 18.65 17.90 -0.03
C VAL A 98 20.04 17.27 -0.15
N TRP A 99 20.77 17.63 -1.21
CA TRP A 99 22.14 17.22 -1.46
C TRP A 99 22.93 18.39 -2.08
N PRO A 100 24.19 18.66 -1.68
CA PRO A 100 25.03 17.92 -0.73
C PRO A 100 24.72 18.20 0.75
N LEU A 101 25.18 17.29 1.62
CA LEU A 101 25.17 17.45 3.08
C LEU A 101 26.00 18.68 3.49
N GLY A 102 25.36 19.65 4.15
CA GLY A 102 26.01 20.86 4.63
C GLY A 102 25.80 21.06 6.13
N VAL A 103 26.75 21.72 6.79
CA VAL A 103 26.63 22.21 8.18
C VAL A 103 26.86 23.72 8.22
N PRO A 104 26.20 24.48 9.12
CA PRO A 104 25.23 23.99 10.11
C PRO A 104 23.91 23.56 9.44
N ALA A 105 23.26 22.54 9.98
CA ALA A 105 21.92 22.13 9.56
C ALA A 105 20.99 22.09 10.77
N PHE A 106 19.73 22.46 10.55
CA PHE A 106 18.71 22.63 11.59
C PHE A 106 17.55 21.72 11.26
N TYR A 107 17.19 20.83 12.20
CA TYR A 107 16.08 19.91 12.05
C TYR A 107 15.05 20.16 13.16
N PHE A 108 13.80 20.42 12.76
CA PHE A 108 12.68 20.64 13.68
C PHE A 108 11.42 20.05 13.09
N LYS A 109 10.70 19.22 13.85
CA LYS A 109 9.39 18.65 13.47
C LYS A 109 9.31 18.10 12.04
N GLY A 110 10.38 17.45 11.56
CA GLY A 110 10.41 16.83 10.24
C GLY A 110 10.89 17.73 9.09
N GLN A 111 11.15 19.01 9.35
CA GLN A 111 11.70 19.96 8.38
C GLN A 111 13.19 20.12 8.60
N LEU A 112 13.96 20.18 7.50
CA LEU A 112 15.41 20.35 7.50
C LEU A 112 15.78 21.65 6.78
N LEU A 113 16.50 22.53 7.46
CA LEU A 113 17.10 23.73 6.88
C LEU A 113 18.63 23.59 6.90
N VAL A 114 19.29 23.81 5.76
CA VAL A 114 20.74 23.62 5.64
C VAL A 114 21.43 24.95 5.33
N GLY A 115 22.52 25.22 6.06
CA GLY A 115 23.33 26.42 5.93
C GLY A 115 22.91 27.56 6.86
N PHE A 116 23.83 28.48 7.11
CA PHE A 116 23.56 29.73 7.83
C PHE A 116 24.53 30.82 7.39
N ASP A 117 24.03 31.83 6.70
CA ASP A 117 24.81 32.96 6.20
C ASP A 117 24.81 34.14 7.19
N ASN A 118 23.62 34.65 7.51
CA ASN A 118 23.34 35.77 8.39
C ASN A 118 21.93 35.66 9.01
N ALA A 119 21.63 36.53 9.98
CA ALA A 119 20.33 36.57 10.64
C ALA A 119 19.22 37.11 9.72
N ASP A 120 19.54 38.04 8.83
CA ASP A 120 18.55 38.74 8.00
C ASP A 120 17.97 37.87 6.88
N HIS A 121 18.61 36.76 6.52
CA HIS A 121 18.15 35.84 5.51
C HIS A 121 17.86 34.45 6.10
N MET A 122 18.87 33.68 6.48
CA MET A 122 18.67 32.34 7.03
C MET A 122 18.10 32.35 8.45
N GLY A 123 18.32 33.41 9.23
CA GLY A 123 17.70 33.59 10.56
C GLY A 123 16.17 33.71 10.48
N ILE A 124 15.65 34.49 9.53
CA ILE A 124 14.20 34.61 9.29
C ILE A 124 13.61 33.27 8.84
N LEU A 125 14.31 32.53 7.98
CA LEU A 125 13.86 31.19 7.56
C LEU A 125 13.79 30.22 8.75
N LEU A 126 14.78 30.25 9.64
CA LEU A 126 14.81 29.44 10.84
C LEU A 126 13.71 29.83 11.85
N GLU A 127 13.47 31.13 12.03
CA GLU A 127 12.31 31.64 12.79
C GLU A 127 11.01 31.11 12.20
N SER A 128 10.86 31.19 10.88
CA SER A 128 9.66 30.72 10.20
C SER A 128 9.46 29.21 10.35
N LEU A 129 10.51 28.40 10.31
CA LEU A 129 10.47 26.95 10.48
C LEU A 129 10.04 26.55 11.91
N VAL A 130 10.51 27.29 12.91
CA VAL A 130 10.18 27.04 14.32
C VAL A 130 8.83 27.63 14.71
N ASP A 131 8.48 28.82 14.21
CA ASP A 131 7.26 29.52 14.62
C ASP A 131 6.04 29.11 13.76
N GLN A 132 6.19 28.79 12.47
CA GLN A 132 5.06 28.29 11.66
C GLN A 132 4.59 26.92 12.16
N THR A 133 5.47 26.12 12.74
CA THR A 133 5.14 24.84 13.37
C THR A 133 4.55 24.98 14.78
N THR A 134 4.49 26.20 15.36
CA THR A 134 3.69 26.50 16.56
C THR A 134 2.25 26.87 16.25
N THR A 135 1.96 27.26 15.00
CA THR A 135 0.61 27.67 14.58
C THR A 135 -0.05 26.58 13.76
N ASP A 136 -0.46 25.48 14.40
CA ASP A 136 -1.71 24.71 14.18
C ASP A 136 -2.29 24.52 12.74
N LYS A 137 -1.49 24.70 11.69
CA LYS A 137 -1.93 24.73 10.29
C LYS A 137 -1.63 23.42 9.59
N GLU A 138 -0.58 22.69 9.97
CA GLU A 138 -0.33 21.34 9.43
C GLU A 138 -1.26 20.29 10.07
N ALA A 139 -1.64 20.46 11.35
CA ALA A 139 -2.65 19.62 12.00
C ALA A 139 -4.07 19.88 11.45
N LYS A 140 -4.40 21.13 11.11
CA LYS A 140 -5.73 21.53 10.62
C LYS A 140 -5.90 21.43 9.11
N ARG A 141 -4.84 21.54 8.31
CA ARG A 141 -4.92 21.37 6.84
C ARG A 141 -5.11 19.92 6.42
N ASN A 142 -4.79 18.99 7.32
CA ASN A 142 -4.99 17.56 7.13
C ASN A 142 -6.29 17.05 7.74
N GLN A 143 -7.18 17.88 8.28
CA GLN A 143 -8.46 17.43 8.85
C GLN A 143 -9.61 18.20 8.21
N ILE A 144 -10.46 17.50 7.46
CA ILE A 144 -11.71 18.06 6.93
C ILE A 144 -12.80 17.65 7.92
N GLU A 145 -13.37 18.62 8.64
CA GLU A 145 -14.54 18.36 9.47
C GLU A 145 -15.76 18.15 8.58
N THR A 146 -16.33 16.94 8.64
CA THR A 146 -17.59 16.63 7.96
C THR A 146 -18.67 16.38 9.00
N ALA A 147 -19.82 17.03 8.84
CA ALA A 147 -20.93 16.98 9.80
C ALA A 147 -21.55 15.58 10.01
N LEU A 148 -21.19 14.60 9.18
CA LEU A 148 -21.74 13.24 9.22
C LEU A 148 -20.71 12.17 9.65
N PHE A 149 -19.40 12.44 9.55
CA PHE A 149 -18.33 11.45 9.76
C PHE A 149 -17.15 11.92 10.64
N GLY A 150 -17.23 13.12 11.23
CA GLY A 150 -16.20 13.64 12.13
C GLY A 150 -14.96 14.19 11.40
N THR A 151 -13.86 14.36 12.13
CA THR A 151 -12.57 14.86 11.63
C THR A 151 -11.90 13.80 10.75
N ILE A 152 -12.11 13.86 9.44
CA ILE A 152 -11.47 12.91 8.51
C ILE A 152 -10.11 13.48 8.11
N SER A 153 -9.05 12.71 8.35
CA SER A 153 -7.72 13.12 7.96
C SER A 153 -7.47 12.91 6.45
N VAL A 154 -6.75 13.82 5.79
CA VAL A 154 -6.40 13.72 4.35
C VAL A 154 -5.62 12.42 4.07
N SER A 155 -4.80 11.95 5.02
CA SER A 155 -4.13 10.66 4.96
C SER A 155 -5.09 9.46 4.98
N GLN A 156 -6.18 9.55 5.74
CA GLN A 156 -7.24 8.54 5.76
C GLN A 156 -8.18 8.63 4.56
N LEU A 157 -8.27 9.78 3.88
CA LEU A 157 -9.00 9.92 2.62
C LEU A 157 -8.17 9.46 1.41
N GLY A 158 -6.84 9.56 1.50
CA GLY A 158 -5.91 9.03 0.51
C GLY A 158 -6.03 7.53 0.31
N LEU A 159 -6.20 6.75 1.39
CA LEU A 159 -6.34 5.29 1.32
C LEU A 159 -7.59 4.79 0.56
N PRO A 160 -8.83 5.26 0.83
CA PRO A 160 -10.01 4.85 0.09
C PRO A 160 -10.00 5.40 -1.34
N LEU A 161 -9.50 6.62 -1.57
CA LEU A 161 -9.38 7.15 -2.93
C LEU A 161 -8.36 6.35 -3.75
N PHE A 162 -7.22 6.01 -3.15
CA PHE A 162 -6.23 5.14 -3.78
C PHE A 162 -6.81 3.74 -4.06
N THR A 163 -7.53 3.17 -3.10
CA THR A 163 -8.21 1.87 -3.27
C THR A 163 -9.23 1.93 -4.41
N LEU A 164 -10.00 3.02 -4.53
CA LEU A 164 -10.94 3.24 -5.62
C LEU A 164 -10.21 3.31 -6.96
N ILE A 165 -9.13 4.07 -7.05
CA ILE A 165 -8.35 4.23 -8.29
C ILE A 165 -7.74 2.89 -8.71
N ILE A 166 -7.10 2.16 -7.78
CA ILE A 166 -6.51 0.86 -8.07
C ILE A 166 -7.59 -0.17 -8.45
N GLY A 167 -8.71 -0.22 -7.72
CA GLY A 167 -9.82 -1.11 -8.05
C GLY A 167 -10.46 -0.79 -9.41
N LEU A 168 -10.53 0.49 -9.79
CA LEU A 168 -11.01 0.90 -11.12
C LEU A 168 -10.03 0.49 -12.21
N LEU A 169 -8.72 0.69 -11.99
CA LEU A 169 -7.69 0.29 -12.94
C LEU A 169 -7.67 -1.23 -13.15
N ASP A 170 -7.83 -2.01 -12.08
CA ASP A 170 -7.90 -3.47 -12.12
C ASP A 170 -9.20 -3.94 -12.83
N GLY A 171 -10.34 -3.33 -12.48
CA GLY A 171 -11.62 -3.64 -13.13
C GLY A 171 -11.70 -3.28 -14.63
N LEU A 172 -10.90 -2.32 -15.09
CA LEU A 172 -10.77 -1.94 -16.50
C LEU A 172 -9.72 -2.77 -17.26
N ASN A 173 -9.18 -3.83 -16.65
CA ASN A 173 -8.29 -4.78 -17.31
C ASN A 173 -9.00 -5.46 -18.50
N PRO A 174 -8.36 -5.56 -19.68
CA PRO A 174 -8.96 -6.18 -20.87
C PRO A 174 -9.52 -7.58 -20.61
N CYS A 175 -8.90 -8.38 -19.73
CA CYS A 175 -9.41 -9.71 -19.39
C CYS A 175 -10.67 -9.67 -18.50
N ALA A 176 -10.67 -8.82 -17.48
CA ALA A 176 -11.82 -8.63 -16.59
C ALA A 176 -13.03 -8.07 -17.36
N MET A 177 -12.79 -7.15 -18.30
CA MET A 177 -13.84 -6.56 -19.14
C MET A 177 -14.60 -7.61 -19.95
N TRP A 178 -13.92 -8.54 -20.64
CA TRP A 178 -14.58 -9.58 -21.43
C TRP A 178 -15.44 -10.51 -20.58
N VAL A 179 -14.96 -10.87 -19.40
CA VAL A 179 -15.72 -11.71 -18.47
C VAL A 179 -16.93 -10.96 -17.91
N LEU A 180 -16.75 -9.68 -17.55
CA LEU A 180 -17.84 -8.83 -17.08
C LEU A 180 -18.94 -8.70 -18.15
N LEU A 181 -18.57 -8.49 -19.41
CA LEU A 181 -19.52 -8.42 -20.53
C LEU A 181 -20.26 -9.75 -20.73
N PHE A 182 -19.56 -10.87 -20.64
CA PHE A 182 -20.17 -12.20 -20.70
C PHE A 182 -21.18 -12.42 -19.56
N LEU A 183 -20.78 -12.10 -18.32
CA LEU A 183 -21.66 -12.20 -17.15
C LEU A 183 -22.87 -11.28 -17.26
N LEU A 184 -22.68 -10.04 -17.72
CA LEU A 184 -23.77 -9.09 -17.92
C LEU A 184 -24.74 -9.56 -19.01
N SER A 185 -24.24 -10.09 -20.12
CA SER A 185 -25.08 -10.66 -21.20
C SER A 185 -25.94 -11.82 -20.70
N MET A 186 -25.38 -12.68 -19.84
CA MET A 186 -26.12 -13.78 -19.23
C MET A 186 -27.17 -13.26 -18.22
N LEU A 187 -26.80 -12.30 -17.37
CA LEU A 187 -27.68 -11.74 -16.34
C LEU A 187 -28.86 -10.96 -16.91
N VAL A 188 -28.69 -10.24 -18.03
CA VAL A 188 -29.77 -9.47 -18.68
C VAL A 188 -30.93 -10.37 -19.14
N HIS A 189 -30.65 -11.65 -19.46
CA HIS A 189 -31.69 -12.61 -19.81
C HIS A 189 -32.49 -13.10 -18.58
N LEU A 190 -31.97 -12.93 -17.37
CA LEU A 190 -32.73 -13.15 -16.13
C LEU A 190 -33.60 -11.91 -15.86
N GLN A 191 -34.87 -11.96 -16.29
CA GLN A 191 -35.89 -10.90 -16.14
C GLN A 191 -36.25 -10.53 -14.68
N ASP A 192 -35.51 -11.02 -13.66
CA ASP A 192 -35.77 -10.79 -12.24
C ASP A 192 -34.62 -10.00 -11.59
N ARG A 193 -34.89 -8.74 -11.24
CA ARG A 193 -33.91 -7.82 -10.63
C ARG A 193 -33.37 -8.31 -9.29
N LYS A 194 -34.16 -9.06 -8.51
CA LYS A 194 -33.70 -9.57 -7.20
C LYS A 194 -32.68 -10.69 -7.39
N ARG A 195 -32.92 -11.58 -8.35
CA ARG A 195 -31.99 -12.66 -8.71
C ARG A 195 -30.70 -12.08 -9.30
N MET A 196 -30.81 -11.06 -10.15
CA MET A 196 -29.67 -10.37 -10.73
C MET A 196 -28.74 -9.79 -9.65
N VAL A 197 -29.29 -9.03 -8.69
CA VAL A 197 -28.50 -8.45 -7.59
C VAL A 197 -27.92 -9.52 -6.69
N LEU A 198 -28.66 -10.60 -6.40
CA LEU A 198 -28.16 -11.71 -5.58
C LEU A 198 -26.96 -12.41 -6.24
N ILE A 199 -27.08 -12.76 -7.53
CA ILE A 199 -26.02 -13.45 -8.28
C ILE A 199 -24.79 -12.55 -8.43
N ALA A 200 -24.97 -11.28 -8.84
CA ALA A 200 -23.89 -10.32 -8.96
C ALA A 200 -23.21 -10.04 -7.61
N GLY A 201 -24.00 -9.90 -6.54
CA GLY A 201 -23.48 -9.68 -5.19
C GLY A 201 -22.64 -10.86 -4.68
N ILE A 202 -23.10 -12.10 -4.91
CA ILE A 202 -22.35 -13.29 -4.53
C ILE A 202 -21.06 -13.43 -5.36
N PHE A 203 -21.11 -13.11 -6.65
CA PHE A 203 -19.91 -13.07 -7.49
C PHE A 203 -18.87 -12.06 -6.95
N VAL A 204 -19.28 -10.82 -6.69
CA VAL A 204 -18.38 -9.77 -6.18
C VAL A 204 -17.83 -10.15 -4.80
N LEU A 205 -18.67 -10.65 -3.90
CA LEU A 205 -18.25 -11.06 -2.56
C LEU A 205 -17.30 -12.26 -2.59
N ALA A 206 -17.59 -13.28 -3.40
CA ALA A 206 -16.71 -14.43 -3.58
C ALA A 206 -15.36 -14.00 -4.18
N SER A 207 -15.38 -13.14 -5.19
CA SER A 207 -14.17 -12.60 -5.81
C SER A 207 -13.33 -11.81 -4.79
N GLY A 208 -13.96 -10.93 -4.01
CA GLY A 208 -13.29 -10.15 -2.97
C GLY A 208 -12.67 -11.03 -1.88
N ILE A 209 -13.36 -12.09 -1.44
CA ILE A 209 -12.83 -13.05 -0.45
C ILE A 209 -11.60 -13.79 -1.03
N VAL A 210 -11.69 -14.27 -2.26
CA VAL A 210 -10.59 -14.99 -2.91
C VAL A 210 -9.38 -14.08 -3.10
N TYR A 211 -9.60 -12.86 -3.58
CA TYR A 211 -8.54 -11.86 -3.77
C TYR A 211 -7.86 -11.52 -2.44
N TYR A 212 -8.65 -11.23 -1.39
CA TYR A 212 -8.14 -10.95 -0.07
C TYR A 212 -7.34 -12.14 0.49
N ALA A 213 -7.88 -13.37 0.40
CA ALA A 213 -7.20 -14.57 0.87
C ALA A 213 -5.87 -14.79 0.14
N PHE A 214 -5.84 -14.58 -1.18
CA PHE A 214 -4.62 -14.68 -1.96
C PHE A 214 -3.57 -13.66 -1.52
N MET A 215 -3.94 -12.38 -1.42
CA MET A 215 -3.04 -11.32 -0.96
C MET A 215 -2.53 -11.57 0.47
N ALA A 216 -3.42 -12.03 1.36
CA ALA A 216 -3.06 -12.36 2.73
C ALA A 216 -2.09 -13.56 2.78
N VAL A 217 -2.35 -14.64 2.04
CA VAL A 217 -1.44 -15.80 1.96
C VAL A 217 -0.08 -15.37 1.45
N TRP A 218 -0.04 -14.61 0.36
CA TRP A 218 1.20 -14.16 -0.26
C TRP A 218 2.01 -13.25 0.66
N LEU A 219 1.36 -12.29 1.32
CA LEU A 219 2.00 -11.43 2.32
C LEU A 219 2.59 -12.24 3.48
N ASN A 220 1.83 -13.19 4.03
CA ASN A 220 2.30 -14.03 5.12
C ASN A 220 3.46 -14.95 4.68
N VAL A 221 3.40 -15.50 3.46
CA VAL A 221 4.51 -16.25 2.87
C VAL A 221 5.77 -15.40 2.76
N PHE A 222 5.65 -14.15 2.31
CA PHE A 222 6.78 -13.23 2.24
C PHE A 222 7.32 -12.78 3.59
N LEU A 223 6.47 -12.59 4.58
CA LEU A 223 6.90 -12.28 5.94
C LEU A 223 7.60 -13.49 6.59
N LEU A 224 7.16 -14.71 6.29
CA LEU A 224 7.70 -15.95 6.86
C LEU A 224 9.03 -16.37 6.21
N ILE A 225 9.14 -16.26 4.88
CA ILE A 225 10.36 -16.63 4.14
C ILE A 225 11.38 -15.46 4.16
N GLY A 226 10.89 -14.23 4.37
CA GLY A 226 11.65 -13.00 4.15
C GLY A 226 11.93 -12.78 2.66
N LEU A 227 12.09 -11.52 2.25
CA LEU A 227 12.52 -11.19 0.89
C LEU A 227 14.03 -11.44 0.72
N SER A 228 14.44 -12.70 0.86
CA SER A 228 15.83 -13.12 0.75
C SER A 228 16.33 -13.05 -0.70
N ALA A 229 17.64 -12.90 -0.88
CA ALA A 229 18.25 -12.89 -2.21
C ALA A 229 17.87 -14.15 -3.02
N VAL A 230 17.71 -15.30 -2.36
CA VAL A 230 17.29 -16.57 -2.97
C VAL A 230 15.90 -16.46 -3.59
N VAL A 231 14.91 -15.91 -2.86
CA VAL A 231 13.56 -15.69 -3.38
C VAL A 231 13.59 -14.78 -4.61
N ARG A 232 14.40 -13.72 -4.56
CA ARG A 232 14.54 -12.77 -5.67
C ARG A 232 15.13 -13.41 -6.93
N TRP A 233 16.15 -14.24 -6.78
CA TRP A 233 16.73 -15.01 -7.89
C TRP A 233 15.77 -16.04 -8.45
N ILE A 234 14.98 -16.73 -7.61
CA ILE A 234 13.96 -17.68 -8.05
C ILE A 234 12.87 -16.97 -8.85
N LEU A 235 12.31 -15.87 -8.33
CA LEU A 235 11.28 -15.10 -9.04
C LEU A 235 11.81 -14.52 -10.36
N GLY A 236 13.02 -13.96 -10.35
CA GLY A 236 13.66 -13.46 -11.57
C GLY A 236 13.90 -14.56 -12.60
N GLY A 237 14.37 -15.73 -12.18
CA GLY A 237 14.56 -16.89 -13.04
C GLY A 237 13.25 -17.39 -13.64
N MET A 238 12.19 -17.51 -12.83
CA MET A 238 10.86 -17.89 -13.29
C MET A 238 10.31 -16.89 -14.31
N ALA A 239 10.45 -15.59 -14.05
CA ALA A 239 10.03 -14.53 -14.96
C ALA A 239 10.79 -14.58 -16.30
N LEU A 240 12.11 -14.84 -16.28
CA LEU A 240 12.91 -14.99 -17.50
C LEU A 240 12.49 -16.22 -18.31
N ILE A 241 12.16 -17.34 -17.65
CA ILE A 241 11.68 -18.55 -18.32
C ILE A 241 10.32 -18.27 -18.98
N ILE A 242 9.37 -17.70 -18.24
CA ILE A 242 8.03 -17.38 -18.76
C ILE A 242 8.11 -16.35 -19.90
N GLY A 243 8.92 -15.30 -19.74
CA GLY A 243 9.15 -14.30 -20.77
C GLY A 243 9.81 -14.89 -22.02
N GLY A 244 10.80 -15.77 -21.84
CA GLY A 244 11.47 -16.49 -22.93
C GLY A 244 10.52 -17.41 -23.69
N LEU A 245 9.63 -18.13 -22.99
CA LEU A 245 8.60 -18.96 -23.61
C LEU A 245 7.58 -18.12 -24.40
N ASN A 246 7.17 -16.96 -23.88
CA ASN A 246 6.28 -16.03 -24.60
C ASN A 246 6.94 -15.45 -25.86
N ILE A 247 8.21 -15.05 -25.78
CA ILE A 247 8.98 -14.57 -26.93
C ILE A 247 9.17 -15.69 -27.96
N LYS A 248 9.47 -16.92 -27.52
CA LYS A 248 9.55 -18.10 -28.40
C LYS A 248 8.23 -18.33 -29.14
N ASP A 249 7.10 -18.33 -28.43
CA ASP A 249 5.79 -18.57 -29.04
C ASP A 249 5.39 -17.43 -30.00
N PHE A 250 5.81 -16.19 -29.74
CA PHE A 250 5.58 -15.06 -30.64
C PHE A 250 6.41 -15.16 -31.93
N ILE A 251 7.68 -15.54 -31.84
CA ILE A 251 8.60 -15.59 -33.00
C ILE A 251 8.46 -16.91 -33.77
N PHE A 252 8.29 -18.04 -33.09
CA PHE A 252 8.20 -19.38 -33.67
C PHE A 252 6.83 -20.00 -33.40
N TRP A 253 5.81 -19.41 -34.04
CA TRP A 253 4.42 -19.86 -33.96
C TRP A 253 4.31 -21.34 -34.39
N LYS A 254 3.91 -22.21 -33.45
CA LYS A 254 3.69 -23.67 -33.62
C LYS A 254 4.91 -24.60 -33.74
N TRP A 255 6.10 -24.18 -33.29
CA TRP A 255 7.22 -25.12 -33.11
C TRP A 255 7.53 -25.39 -31.62
N GLY A 256 7.23 -26.61 -31.16
CA GLY A 256 7.53 -27.10 -29.81
C GLY A 256 6.41 -26.92 -28.77
N PHE A 257 6.78 -26.92 -27.48
CA PHE A 257 5.87 -26.64 -26.37
C PHE A 257 5.31 -25.22 -26.51
N SER A 258 4.00 -25.10 -26.66
CA SER A 258 3.26 -23.85 -26.65
C SER A 258 2.36 -23.82 -25.42
N LEU A 259 2.24 -22.64 -24.79
CA LEU A 259 1.29 -22.40 -23.70
C LEU A 259 -0.15 -22.21 -24.24
N SER A 260 -0.34 -22.31 -25.56
CA SER A 260 -1.66 -22.27 -26.17
C SER A 260 -2.44 -23.55 -25.87
N ILE A 261 -3.71 -23.37 -25.50
CA ILE A 261 -4.65 -24.44 -25.14
C ILE A 261 -4.69 -25.46 -26.30
N PRO A 262 -4.33 -26.74 -26.05
CA PRO A 262 -4.34 -27.76 -27.09
C PRO A 262 -5.75 -27.92 -27.67
N ASP A 263 -5.85 -27.96 -29.00
CA ASP A 263 -7.12 -27.97 -29.73
C ASP A 263 -8.02 -29.18 -29.36
N SER A 264 -7.44 -30.25 -28.85
CA SER A 264 -8.12 -31.47 -28.40
C SER A 264 -8.86 -31.34 -27.06
N ALA A 265 -8.52 -30.37 -26.20
CA ALA A 265 -9.14 -30.19 -24.88
C ALA A 265 -10.38 -29.27 -24.91
N LYS A 266 -10.48 -28.43 -25.95
CA LYS A 266 -11.58 -27.47 -26.14
C LYS A 266 -12.98 -28.11 -26.09
N PRO A 267 -13.29 -29.19 -26.84
CA PRO A 267 -14.65 -29.74 -26.85
C PRO A 267 -15.08 -30.37 -25.52
N ILE A 268 -14.14 -30.95 -24.77
CA ILE A 268 -14.40 -31.55 -23.44
C ILE A 268 -14.70 -30.44 -22.43
N LEU A 269 -13.95 -29.34 -22.47
CA LEU A 269 -14.17 -28.19 -21.60
C LEU A 269 -15.56 -27.56 -21.83
N TYR A 270 -15.95 -27.36 -23.10
CA TYR A 270 -17.26 -26.81 -23.45
C TYR A 270 -18.42 -27.75 -23.09
N ALA A 271 -18.24 -29.06 -23.21
CA ALA A 271 -19.24 -30.05 -22.82
C ALA A 271 -19.47 -30.07 -21.29
N GLN A 272 -18.38 -30.01 -20.50
CA GLN A 272 -18.46 -29.93 -19.04
C GLN A 272 -19.15 -28.66 -18.56
N MET A 273 -18.83 -27.50 -19.17
CA MET A 273 -19.49 -26.23 -18.84
C MET A 273 -20.99 -26.27 -19.12
N ARG A 274 -21.43 -26.88 -20.23
CA ARG A 274 -22.86 -27.05 -20.55
C ARG A 274 -23.58 -27.98 -19.58
N ALA A 275 -22.95 -29.07 -19.14
CA ALA A 275 -23.54 -29.99 -18.19
C ALA A 275 -23.76 -29.34 -16.80
N ILE A 276 -22.84 -28.48 -16.38
CA ILE A 276 -22.96 -27.72 -15.12
C ILE A 276 -24.11 -26.71 -15.19
N LEU A 277 -24.29 -26.03 -16.34
CA LEU A 277 -25.38 -25.08 -16.57
C LEU A 277 -26.75 -25.74 -16.78
N ALA A 278 -26.81 -27.03 -17.11
CA ALA A 278 -28.06 -27.77 -17.33
C ALA A 278 -28.74 -28.24 -16.03
N THR A 279 -28.12 -28.06 -14.86
CA THR A 279 -28.71 -28.46 -13.59
C THR A 279 -29.51 -27.31 -13.01
N ASP A 280 -30.84 -27.43 -13.09
CA ASP A 280 -31.88 -26.44 -12.73
C ASP A 280 -32.01 -26.22 -11.20
N ARG A 281 -30.89 -26.08 -10.49
CA ARG A 281 -30.83 -25.88 -9.04
C ARG A 281 -29.98 -24.65 -8.73
N MET A 282 -30.53 -23.72 -7.96
CA MET A 282 -29.87 -22.48 -7.53
C MET A 282 -28.47 -22.73 -6.94
N LEU A 283 -28.25 -23.86 -6.28
CA LEU A 283 -26.95 -24.26 -5.74
C LEU A 283 -25.88 -24.47 -6.84
N SER A 284 -26.24 -25.06 -7.97
CA SER A 284 -25.30 -25.30 -9.09
C SER A 284 -24.86 -23.99 -9.73
N VAL A 285 -25.78 -23.04 -9.86
CA VAL A 285 -25.48 -21.68 -10.36
C VAL A 285 -24.53 -20.96 -9.40
N LEU A 286 -24.76 -21.06 -8.09
CA LEU A 286 -23.88 -20.46 -7.08
C LEU A 286 -22.47 -21.06 -7.09
N ILE A 287 -22.35 -22.39 -7.19
CA ILE A 287 -21.06 -23.08 -7.29
C ILE A 287 -20.34 -22.68 -8.59
N ALA A 288 -21.05 -22.62 -9.72
CA ALA A 288 -20.48 -22.23 -11.00
C ALA A 288 -19.95 -20.78 -10.98
N VAL A 289 -20.71 -19.86 -10.37
CA VAL A 289 -20.31 -18.45 -10.20
C VAL A 289 -19.09 -18.31 -9.30
N ALA A 290 -19.03 -19.06 -8.19
CA ALA A 290 -17.87 -19.06 -7.30
C ALA A 290 -16.62 -19.65 -7.98
N ALA A 291 -16.76 -20.77 -8.69
CA ALA A 291 -15.67 -21.37 -9.46
C ALA A 291 -15.18 -20.44 -10.58
N LEU A 292 -16.09 -19.76 -11.26
CA LEU A 292 -15.76 -18.76 -12.27
C LEU A 292 -15.03 -17.57 -11.66
N ALA A 293 -15.47 -17.06 -10.49
CA ALA A 293 -14.77 -15.99 -9.78
C ALA A 293 -13.32 -16.39 -9.43
N ILE A 294 -13.09 -17.62 -8.97
CA ILE A 294 -11.73 -18.13 -8.72
C ILE A 294 -10.94 -18.14 -10.02
N MET A 295 -11.46 -18.77 -11.09
CA MET A 295 -10.76 -18.87 -12.36
C MET A 295 -10.39 -17.51 -12.95
N VAL A 296 -11.29 -16.53 -12.85
CA VAL A 296 -11.09 -15.16 -13.35
C VAL A 296 -9.97 -14.46 -12.58
N ASN A 297 -9.96 -14.53 -11.25
CA ASN A 297 -8.88 -13.97 -10.43
C ASN A 297 -7.50 -14.60 -10.79
N PHE A 298 -7.46 -15.89 -11.11
CA PHE A 298 -6.23 -16.54 -11.58
C PHE A 298 -5.79 -16.07 -12.98
N ILE A 299 -6.75 -15.86 -13.89
CA ILE A 299 -6.46 -15.33 -15.25
C ILE A 299 -6.02 -13.86 -15.18
N GLU A 300 -6.60 -13.07 -14.29
CA GLU A 300 -6.25 -11.66 -14.07
C GLU A 300 -4.78 -11.47 -13.67
N LEU A 301 -4.24 -12.37 -12.83
CA LEU A 301 -2.81 -12.41 -12.49
C LEU A 301 -1.91 -12.64 -13.72
N LEU A 302 -2.38 -13.38 -14.71
CA LEU A 302 -1.66 -13.61 -15.96
C LEU A 302 -1.81 -12.43 -16.93
N CYS A 303 -2.96 -11.75 -16.91
CA CYS A 303 -3.24 -10.61 -17.79
C CYS A 303 -2.61 -9.30 -17.32
N THR A 304 -2.45 -9.09 -16.01
CA THR A 304 -1.74 -7.91 -15.44
C THR A 304 -0.25 -7.90 -15.76
N GLN A 305 0.36 -9.05 -16.07
CA GLN A 305 1.76 -9.19 -16.48
C GLN A 305 2.02 -8.75 -17.93
N VAL A 306 0.97 -8.44 -18.72
CA VAL A 306 1.08 -7.98 -20.12
C VAL A 306 1.12 -6.45 -20.23
N PHE A 307 1.08 -5.72 -19.10
CA PHE A 307 1.38 -4.29 -19.12
C PHE A 307 2.89 -4.09 -18.94
N PRO A 308 3.64 -3.68 -19.98
CA PRO A 308 5.04 -3.34 -19.81
C PRO A 308 5.14 -2.16 -18.82
N PRO A 309 6.03 -2.21 -17.82
CA PRO A 309 6.28 -1.06 -16.97
C PRO A 309 7.03 -0.01 -17.79
N SER A 310 6.31 0.81 -18.55
CA SER A 310 6.79 2.10 -19.01
C SER A 310 6.49 3.15 -17.93
N ILE A 311 7.09 2.99 -16.76
CA ILE A 311 7.28 4.11 -15.83
C ILE A 311 8.79 4.35 -15.82
N PRO A 312 9.28 5.39 -16.52
CA PRO A 312 10.67 5.80 -16.36
C PRO A 312 10.84 6.29 -14.93
N GLN A 313 11.79 5.70 -14.21
CA GLN A 313 12.29 6.26 -12.96
C GLN A 313 13.02 7.56 -13.30
N TYR A 314 12.41 8.69 -12.95
CA TYR A 314 13.07 9.98 -12.70
C TYR A 314 12.41 10.63 -11.49
#